data_AF-A0A1Y3WQK4-F1
#
_entry.id   AF-A0A1Y3WQK4-F1
#
_cell.length_a   1.000
_cell.length_b   1.000
_cell.length_c   1.000
_cell.angle_alpha   90.00
_cell.angle_beta   90.00
_cell.angle_gamma   90.00
#
_symmetry.space_group_name_H-M   'P 1'
#
loop_
_entity.id
_entity.type
_entity.pdbx_description
1 polymer ?
#
loop_
_entity_poly.entity_id
_entity_poly.type
_entity_poly.pdbx_seq_one_letter_code
_entity_poly.pdbx_strand_id
1 'polypeptide(L)'
;MIKYSDVTTNQELQEAVTAYEQAFGGRFVGDEPGPGLVYLDANGTSYGPPDGYTKEDLLTALEGGKDTLPSIWTNLDGLDIDPDILY
;
A
#
# COMPACT_ATOMS: atom_id res chain seq x y z
N MET A 1 7.79 9.36 -2.75
CA MET A 1 7.05 8.40 -1.91
C MET A 1 5.63 8.91 -1.73
N ILE A 2 4.67 8.13 -2.23
CA ILE A 2 3.24 8.39 -2.08
C ILE A 2 2.81 8.34 -0.61
N LYS A 3 1.88 9.22 -0.23
CA LYS A 3 1.29 9.26 1.11
C LYS A 3 -0.17 8.84 1.06
N TYR A 4 -0.70 8.41 2.20
CA TYR A 4 -2.14 8.16 2.32
C TYR A 4 -2.98 9.42 2.04
N SER A 5 -2.45 10.61 2.38
CA SER A 5 -3.08 11.88 2.01
C SER A 5 -3.15 12.11 0.50
N ASP A 6 -2.20 11.61 -0.30
CA ASP A 6 -2.28 11.72 -1.76
C ASP A 6 -3.46 10.89 -2.30
N VAL A 7 -3.71 9.71 -1.73
CA VAL A 7 -4.85 8.87 -2.10
C VAL A 7 -6.18 9.52 -1.73
N THR A 8 -6.26 10.12 -0.54
CA THR A 8 -7.52 10.73 -0.05
C THR A 8 -7.80 12.11 -0.62
N THR A 9 -6.80 12.81 -1.16
CA THR A 9 -6.96 14.16 -1.76
C THR A 9 -7.05 14.14 -3.28
N ASN A 10 -6.66 13.04 -3.94
CA ASN A 10 -6.81 12.88 -5.40
C ASN A 10 -7.97 11.94 -5.69
N GLN A 11 -9.03 12.48 -6.29
CA GLN A 11 -10.24 11.72 -6.60
C GLN A 11 -9.95 10.51 -7.50
N GLU A 12 -9.11 10.66 -8.52
CA GLU A 12 -8.73 9.56 -9.43
C GLU A 12 -8.07 8.38 -8.69
N LEU A 13 -7.15 8.68 -7.76
CA LEU A 13 -6.54 7.66 -6.91
C LEU A 13 -7.58 7.03 -5.99
N GLN A 14 -8.42 7.84 -5.36
CA GLN A 14 -9.46 7.34 -4.47
C GLN A 14 -10.39 6.37 -5.20
N GLU A 15 -10.81 6.69 -6.42
CA GLU A 15 -11.67 5.84 -7.24
C GLU A 15 -10.95 4.55 -7.65
N ALA A 16 -9.70 4.63 -8.10
CA ALA A 16 -8.91 3.46 -8.48
C ALA A 16 -8.66 2.52 -7.29
N VAL A 17 -8.28 3.08 -6.15
CA VAL A 17 -8.06 2.37 -4.88
C VAL A 17 -9.35 1.70 -4.43
N THR A 18 -10.47 2.43 -4.43
CA THR A 18 -11.78 1.88 -4.06
C THR A 18 -12.20 0.75 -5.00
N ALA A 19 -12.01 0.90 -6.31
CA ALA A 19 -12.31 -0.12 -7.29
C ALA A 19 -11.47 -1.38 -7.06
N TYR A 20 -10.18 -1.21 -6.76
CA TYR A 20 -9.27 -2.31 -6.45
C TYR A 20 -9.67 -3.04 -5.15
N GLU A 21 -9.98 -2.30 -4.08
CA GLU A 21 -10.50 -2.84 -2.81
C GLU A 21 -11.79 -3.64 -3.04
N GLN A 22 -12.71 -3.13 -3.86
CA GLN A 22 -13.95 -3.83 -4.20
C GLN A 22 -13.74 -5.07 -5.07
N ALA A 23 -12.78 -5.03 -5.99
CA ALA A 23 -12.52 -6.12 -6.92
C ALA A 23 -11.80 -7.30 -6.27
N PHE A 24 -10.81 -7.02 -5.41
CA PHE A 24 -9.89 -8.03 -4.90
C PHE A 24 -10.00 -8.27 -3.40
N GLY A 25 -10.68 -7.38 -2.67
CA GLY A 25 -10.66 -7.37 -1.22
C GLY A 25 -9.37 -6.77 -0.67
N GLY A 26 -9.44 -6.26 0.56
CA GLY A 26 -8.37 -5.51 1.21
C GLY A 26 -8.76 -4.05 1.44
N ARG A 27 -7.84 -3.30 2.06
CA ARG A 27 -7.99 -1.86 2.30
C ARG A 27 -6.68 -1.10 2.28
N PHE A 28 -6.70 0.12 1.80
CA PHE A 28 -5.58 1.04 1.92
C PHE A 28 -5.70 1.87 3.20
N VAL A 29 -4.58 2.01 3.89
CA VAL A 29 -4.50 2.73 5.17
C VAL A 29 -3.26 3.60 5.19
N GLY A 30 -3.23 4.57 6.10
CA GLY A 30 -1.99 5.26 6.45
C GLY A 30 -1.18 4.41 7.42
N ASP A 31 0.12 4.32 7.19
CA ASP A 31 1.09 3.93 8.21
C ASP A 31 1.06 5.00 9.31
N GLU A 32 0.66 4.69 10.54
CA GLU A 32 0.73 5.63 11.68
C GLU A 32 1.85 5.19 12.64
N PRO A 33 2.77 6.09 13.06
CA PRO A 33 2.70 7.56 12.99
C PRO A 33 3.23 8.18 11.68
N GLY A 34 3.55 7.38 10.67
CA GLY A 34 4.02 7.89 9.39
C GLY A 34 2.95 8.62 8.55
N PRO A 35 3.36 9.20 7.42
CA PRO A 35 2.44 9.58 6.35
C PRO A 35 2.37 8.52 5.24
N GLY A 36 3.01 7.36 5.43
CA GLY A 36 3.16 6.32 4.42
C GLY A 36 1.83 5.71 4.00
N LEU A 37 1.73 5.29 2.74
CA LEU A 37 0.61 4.49 2.28
C LEU A 37 0.89 3.02 2.58
N VAL A 38 -0.10 2.29 3.08
CA VAL A 38 -0.02 0.84 3.32
C VAL A 38 -1.24 0.18 2.71
N TYR A 39 -1.05 -0.98 2.09
CA TYR A 39 -2.11 -1.82 1.57
C TYR A 39 -2.25 -3.04 2.47
N LEU A 40 -3.42 -3.21 3.09
CA LEU A 40 -3.80 -4.45 3.74
C LEU A 40 -4.55 -5.30 2.72
N ASP A 41 -4.06 -6.49 2.42
CA ASP A 41 -4.79 -7.41 1.56
C ASP A 41 -5.98 -8.07 2.31
N ALA A 42 -6.79 -8.85 1.60
CA ALA A 42 -7.94 -9.56 2.17
C ALA A 42 -7.56 -10.58 3.28
N ASN A 43 -6.32 -11.07 3.30
CA ASN A 43 -5.79 -11.95 4.34
C ASN A 43 -5.29 -11.18 5.58
N GLY A 44 -5.25 -9.84 5.52
CA GLY A 44 -4.76 -8.98 6.60
C GLY A 44 -3.25 -8.74 6.57
N THR A 45 -2.54 -9.16 5.52
CA THR A 45 -1.12 -8.88 5.36
C THR A 45 -0.92 -7.44 4.90
N SER A 46 -0.01 -6.75 5.60
CA SER A 46 0.30 -5.34 5.32
C SER A 46 1.46 -5.24 4.32
N TYR A 47 1.31 -4.38 3.32
CA TYR A 47 2.31 -4.13 2.29
C TYR A 47 2.62 -2.64 2.22
N GLY A 48 3.91 -2.31 2.15
CA GLY A 48 4.41 -0.95 1.99
C GLY A 48 4.99 -0.73 0.59
N PRO A 49 4.70 0.42 -0.06
CA PRO A 49 5.29 0.74 -1.35
C PRO A 49 6.80 0.90 -1.23
N PRO A 50 7.56 0.58 -2.29
CA PRO A 50 9.01 0.76 -2.30
C PRO A 50 9.41 2.25 -2.22
N ASP A 51 10.68 2.51 -1.92
CA ASP A 51 11.19 3.90 -1.90
C ASP A 51 11.08 4.53 -3.30
N GLY A 52 10.77 5.83 -3.34
CA GLY A 52 10.53 6.53 -4.61
C GLY A 52 9.18 6.27 -5.27
N TYR A 53 8.35 5.33 -4.77
CA TYR A 53 7.06 5.00 -5.38
C TYR A 53 6.14 6.22 -5.49
N THR A 54 5.54 6.38 -6.67
CA THR A 54 4.74 7.56 -7.03
C THR A 54 3.26 7.21 -7.15
N LYS A 55 2.43 8.24 -7.32
CA LYS A 55 1.00 8.06 -7.64
C LYS A 55 0.78 7.41 -9.01
N GLU A 56 1.64 7.68 -9.97
CA GLU A 56 1.54 7.12 -11.33
C GLU A 56 1.86 5.62 -11.31
N ASP A 57 2.86 5.21 -10.53
CA ASP A 57 3.12 3.79 -10.25
C ASP A 57 1.94 3.13 -9.55
N LEU A 58 1.34 3.78 -8.55
CA LEU A 58 0.16 3.25 -7.87
C LEU A 58 -1.00 3.03 -8.84
N LEU A 59 -1.35 4.03 -9.65
CA LEU A 59 -2.42 3.90 -10.65
C LEU A 59 -2.14 2.74 -11.60
N THR A 60 -0.93 2.67 -12.14
CA THR A 60 -0.52 1.58 -13.05
C THR A 60 -0.60 0.21 -12.36
N ALA A 61 -0.24 0.12 -11.08
CA ALA A 61 -0.33 -1.12 -10.32
C ALA A 61 -1.77 -1.52 -9.97
N LEU A 62 -2.67 -0.55 -9.75
CA LEU A 62 -4.10 -0.77 -9.50
C LEU A 62 -4.85 -1.24 -10.75
N GLU A 63 -4.38 -0.86 -11.95
CA GLU A 63 -4.84 -1.46 -13.20
C GLU A 63 -4.36 -2.92 -13.35
N GLY A 64 -3.39 -3.34 -12.54
CA GLY A 64 -2.95 -4.71 -12.40
C GLY A 64 -3.99 -5.62 -11.72
N GLY A 65 -3.62 -6.89 -11.57
CA GLY A 65 -4.44 -7.86 -10.85
C GLY A 65 -4.20 -7.81 -9.34
N LYS A 66 -4.93 -8.63 -8.57
CA LYS A 66 -4.79 -8.73 -7.10
C LYS A 66 -3.35 -8.94 -6.62
N ASP A 67 -2.55 -9.63 -7.41
CA ASP A 67 -1.18 -10.04 -7.06
C ASP A 67 -0.15 -8.98 -7.46
N THR A 68 -0.56 -7.90 -8.12
CA THR A 68 0.36 -6.84 -8.56
C THR A 68 0.98 -6.13 -7.36
N LEU A 69 0.17 -5.54 -6.47
CA LEU A 69 0.72 -4.84 -5.29
C LEU A 69 1.55 -5.77 -4.40
N PRO A 70 1.10 -6.98 -4.00
CA PRO A 70 1.92 -7.91 -3.21
C PRO A 70 3.22 -8.34 -3.89
N SER A 71 3.30 -8.29 -5.23
CA SER A 71 4.52 -8.65 -5.98
C SER A 71 5.56 -7.54 -6.03
N ILE A 72 5.14 -6.27 -5.98
CA ILE A 72 6.04 -5.10 -6.07
C ILE A 72 6.24 -4.38 -4.74
N TRP A 73 5.33 -4.57 -3.78
CA TRP A 73 5.38 -3.93 -2.47
C TRP A 73 6.03 -4.85 -1.44
N THR A 74 6.70 -4.23 -0.47
CA THR A 74 7.37 -4.95 0.60
C THR A 74 6.33 -5.41 1.62
N ASN A 75 6.30 -6.71 1.91
CA ASN A 75 5.50 -7.24 3.00
C ASN A 75 6.03 -6.71 4.35
N LEU A 76 5.19 -5.98 5.08
CA LEU A 76 5.50 -5.38 6.38
C LEU A 76 5.19 -6.32 7.54
N ASP A 77 4.29 -7.29 7.36
CA ASP A 77 3.96 -8.31 8.38
C ASP A 77 5.14 -9.27 8.62
N GLY A 78 5.93 -9.51 7.56
CA GLY A 78 7.18 -10.25 7.60
C GLY A 78 8.40 -9.41 8.02
N LEU A 79 8.23 -8.14 8.39
CA LEU A 79 9.25 -7.43 9.16
C LEU A 79 9.19 -7.96 10.59
N ASP A 80 9.75 -9.15 10.76
CA ASP A 80 10.33 -9.56 12.04
C ASP A 80 11.39 -8.49 12.34
N ILE A 81 10.97 -7.42 13.01
CA ILE A 81 11.90 -6.53 13.68
C ILE A 81 12.56 -7.45 14.69
N ASP A 82 13.73 -7.97 14.35
CA ASP A 82 14.61 -8.62 15.32
C ASP A 82 14.60 -7.72 16.55
N PRO A 83 14.09 -8.17 17.71
CA PRO A 83 14.07 -7.36 18.93
C PRO A 83 15.49 -7.07 19.45
N ASP A 84 16.54 -7.47 18.71
CA ASP A 84 17.95 -7.32 19.01
C ASP A 84 18.62 -6.13 18.30
N ILE A 85 17.92 -5.34 17.48
CA ILE A 85 18.46 -4.05 17.00
C ILE A 85 18.26 -2.98 18.08
N LEU A 86 18.99 -3.15 19.19
CA LEU A 86 19.19 -2.13 20.21
C LEU A 86 20.41 -1.30 19.80
N TYR A 87 20.18 -0.09 19.27
CA TYR A 87 21.23 0.87 18.92
C TYR A 87 21.70 1.69 20.13
#